data_AF-X6CT23-F1
#
_entry.id   AF-X6CT23-F1
#
_cell.length_a   1.000
_cell.length_b   1.000
_cell.length_c   1.000
_cell.angle_alpha   90.00
_cell.angle_beta   90.00
_cell.angle_gamma   90.00
#
_symmetry.space_group_name_H-M   'P 1'
#
loop_
_entity.id
_entity.type
_entity.pdbx_description
1 polymer ?
#
loop_
_entity_poly.entity_id
_entity_poly.type
_entity_poly.pdbx_seq_one_letter_code
_entity_poly.pdbx_strand_id
1 'polypeptide(L)' 'MDQEVTQSRSELLGRLSQADFELLQPYMHNRHLKLKTPLESAAEPIECVYFLESGIGSVVAKIRPEANAEVVLSAAKV' A
#
# COMPACT_ATOMS: atom_id res chain seq x y z
N MET A 1 -15.66 12.10 1.71
CA MET A 1 -14.97 12.91 2.73
C MET A 1 -13.53 12.43 2.69
N ASP A 2 -12.64 13.19 2.08
CA ASP A 2 -11.22 12.84 2.01
C ASP A 2 -10.66 12.94 3.43
N GLN A 3 -10.34 11.79 4.02
CA GLN A 3 -9.69 11.76 5.33
C GLN A 3 -8.29 12.35 5.21
N GLU A 4 -7.87 13.09 6.22
CA GLU A 4 -6.50 13.59 6.32
C GLU A 4 -5.54 12.41 6.51
N VAL A 5 -4.42 12.41 5.79
CA VAL A 5 -3.39 11.38 5.92
C VAL A 5 -2.57 11.69 7.16
N THR A 6 -2.49 10.75 8.10
CA THR A 6 -1.74 10.91 9.35
C THR A 6 -0.63 9.87 9.48
N GLN A 7 0.50 10.25 10.10
CA GLN A 7 1.66 9.37 10.29
C GLN A 7 1.34 8.12 11.12
N SER A 8 0.40 8.21 12.05
CA SER A 8 0.07 7.13 12.98
C SER A 8 -0.58 5.90 12.33
N ARG A 9 -0.96 5.97 11.06
CA ARG A 9 -1.66 4.88 10.35
C ARG A 9 -0.73 3.87 9.69
N SER A 10 0.56 4.15 9.63
CA SER A 10 1.57 3.22 9.15
C SER A 10 2.77 3.25 10.09
N GLU A 11 3.24 2.09 10.52
CA GLU A 11 4.46 2.02 11.36
C GLU A 11 5.68 2.60 10.63
N LEU A 12 5.73 2.48 9.30
CA LEU A 12 6.79 3.07 8.49
C LEU A 12 6.69 4.60 8.47
N LEU A 13 5.50 5.16 8.26
CA LEU A 13 5.29 6.61 8.27
C LEU A 13 5.46 7.22 9.67
N GLY A 14 5.08 6.48 10.72
CA GLY A 14 5.25 6.88 12.11
C GLY A 14 6.70 6.94 12.57
N ARG A 15 7.63 6.33 11.82
CA ARG A 15 9.08 6.42 12.09
C ARG A 15 9.77 7.56 11.35
N LEU A 16 9.09 8.23 10.41
CA LEU A 16 9.64 9.40 9.74
C LEU A 16 9.67 10.58 10.71
N SER A 17 10.68 11.44 10.55
CA SER A 17 10.63 12.74 11.23
C SER A 17 9.41 13.54 10.73
N GLN A 18 8.93 14.47 11.56
CA GLN A 18 7.82 15.34 11.16
C GLN A 18 8.13 16.09 9.86
N ALA A 19 9.37 16.60 9.72
CA ALA A 19 9.80 17.32 8.53
C ALA A 19 9.79 16.43 7.26
N ASP A 20 10.24 15.17 7.37
CA ASP A 20 10.22 14.25 6.23
C ASP A 20 8.80 13.87 5.82
N PHE A 21 7.89 13.72 6.79
CA PHE A 21 6.50 13.43 6.50
C PHE A 21 5.79 14.61 5.81
N GLU A 22 6.07 15.84 6.25
CA GLU A 22 5.52 17.06 5.64
C GLU A 22 5.91 17.20 4.16
N LEU A 23 7.06 16.65 3.73
CA LEU A 23 7.44 16.60 2.32
C LEU A 23 6.58 15.63 1.50
N LEU A 24 6.09 14.56 2.11
CA LEU A 24 5.31 13.50 1.46
C LEU A 24 3.80 13.78 1.52
N GLN A 25 3.32 14.38 2.61
CA GLN A 25 1.90 14.60 2.90
C GLN A 25 1.11 15.22 1.73
N PRO A 26 1.61 16.22 0.98
CA PRO A 26 0.87 16.83 -0.13
C PRO A 26 0.56 15.86 -1.29
N TYR A 27 1.36 14.81 -1.43
CA TYR A 27 1.23 13.81 -2.49
C TYR A 27 0.49 12.55 -2.04
N MET A 28 0.13 12.47 -0.76
CA MET A 28 -0.57 11.32 -0.20
C MET A 28 -2.09 11.47 -0.34
N HIS A 29 -2.74 10.40 -0.76
CA HIS A 29 -4.18 10.36 -0.93
C HIS A 29 -4.78 9.15 -0.24
N ASN A 30 -5.77 9.38 0.63
CA ASN A 30 -6.60 8.31 1.13
C ASN A 30 -7.43 7.72 -0.03
N ARG A 31 -7.26 6.42 -0.30
CA ARG A 31 -7.95 5.71 -1.37
C ARG A 31 -8.60 4.45 -0.83
N HIS A 32 -9.88 4.30 -1.13
CA HIS A 32 -10.59 3.04 -0.92
C HIS A 32 -10.48 2.19 -2.19
N LEU A 33 -9.80 1.05 -2.08
CA LEU A 33 -9.63 0.10 -3.17
C LEU A 33 -10.75 -0.93 -3.12
N LYS A 34 -11.39 -1.20 -4.27
CA LYS A 34 -12.40 -2.25 -4.36
C LYS A 34 -11.72 -3.62 -4.26
N LEU A 35 -12.46 -4.62 -3.79
CA LEU A 35 -11.98 -6.00 -3.78
C LEU A 35 -11.55 -6.43 -5.21
N LYS A 36 -10.41 -7.12 -5.32
CA LYS A 36 -9.81 -7.55 -6.60
C LYS A 36 -9.39 -6.40 -7.53
N THR A 37 -9.16 -5.20 -7.02
CA THR A 37 -8.49 -4.14 -7.80
C THR A 37 -7.04 -4.57 -8.04
N PRO A 38 -6.58 -4.73 -9.29
CA PRO A 38 -5.17 -4.94 -9.56
C PRO A 38 -4.42 -3.65 -9.22
N LEU A 39 -3.42 -3.75 -8.34
CA LEU A 39 -2.61 -2.59 -7.91
C LEU A 39 -1.31 -2.48 -8.70
N GLU A 40 -0.72 -3.63 -9.03
CA GLU A 40 0.58 -3.72 -9.70
C GLU A 40 0.57 -4.92 -10.65
N SER A 41 1.27 -4.79 -11.77
CA SER A 41 1.52 -5.89 -12.71
C SER A 41 3.02 -6.09 -12.89
N ALA A 42 3.44 -7.34 -13.00
CA ALA A 42 4.86 -7.65 -13.15
C ALA A 42 5.42 -7.01 -14.43
N ALA A 43 6.63 -6.44 -14.31
CA ALA A 43 7.34 -5.73 -15.38
C ALA A 43 6.71 -4.41 -15.87
N GLU A 44 5.71 -3.88 -15.15
CA GLU A 44 5.24 -2.51 -15.35
C GLU A 44 6.01 -1.52 -14.46
N PRO A 45 6.16 -0.25 -14.87
CA PRO A 45 6.72 0.79 -14.02
C PRO A 45 5.90 0.99 -12.74
N ILE A 46 6.58 1.21 -11.61
CA ILE A 46 5.91 1.54 -10.35
C ILE A 46 5.40 2.99 -10.42
N GLU A 47 4.09 3.16 -10.43
CA GLU A 47 3.45 4.48 -10.50
C GLU A 47 3.18 5.07 -9.12
N CYS A 48 2.90 4.22 -8.12
CA CYS A 48 2.52 4.68 -6.79
C CYS A 48 2.89 3.68 -5.69
N VAL A 49 3.00 4.21 -4.46
CA VAL A 49 3.26 3.42 -3.26
C VAL A 49 2.01 3.42 -2.39
N TYR A 50 1.55 2.23 -2.02
CA TYR A 50 0.37 2.06 -1.16
C TYR A 50 0.78 1.76 0.28
N PHE A 51 0.22 2.51 1.22
CA PHE A 51 0.26 2.21 2.64
C PHE A 51 -1.08 1.59 3.03
N LEU A 52 -1.13 0.27 3.18
CA LEU A 52 -2.36 -0.45 3.49
C LEU A 52 -2.73 -0.27 4.97
N GLU A 53 -3.83 0.43 5.24
CA GLU A 53 -4.26 0.75 6.61
C GLU A 53 -5.31 -0.24 7.15
N SER A 54 -6.04 -0.90 6.25
CA SER A 54 -7.02 -1.94 6.61
C SER A 54 -7.38 -2.79 5.39
N GLY A 55 -7.79 -4.04 5.63
CA GLY A 55 -8.32 -4.94 4.61
C GLY A 55 -7.35 -6.05 4.24
N ILE A 56 -7.56 -6.63 3.05
CA ILE A 56 -6.79 -7.76 2.54
C ILE A 56 -6.26 -7.45 1.14
N GLY A 57 -5.03 -7.88 0.88
CA GLY A 57 -4.38 -7.87 -0.42
C GLY A 57 -3.66 -9.18 -0.66
N SER A 58 -3.33 -9.47 -1.91
CA SER A 58 -2.53 -10.63 -2.26
C SER A 58 -1.51 -10.23 -3.31
N VAL A 59 -0.27 -10.69 -3.12
CA VAL A 59 0.81 -10.58 -4.10
C VAL A 59 1.01 -11.94 -4.70
N VAL A 60 0.77 -12.05 -6.01
CA VAL A 60 1.01 -13.27 -6.77
C VAL A 60 2.26 -13.09 -7.60
N ALA A 61 3.29 -13.86 -7.31
CA ALA A 61 4.53 -13.86 -8.05
C ALA A 61 4.66 -15.14 -8.87
N LYS A 62 5.02 -15.00 -10.15
CA LYS A 62 5.32 -16.14 -11.00
C LYS A 62 6.76 -16.61 -10.72
N ILE A 63 6.93 -17.80 -10.16
CA ILE A 63 8.26 -18.35 -9.84
C ILE A 63 8.79 -19.20 -10.99
N ARG A 64 7.88 -19.92 -11.68
CA ARG A 64 8.16 -20.74 -12.88
C ARG A 64 6.95 -20.67 -13.84
N PRO A 65 7.09 -21.04 -15.12
CA PRO A 65 6.00 -20.93 -16.10
C PRO A 65 4.68 -21.59 -15.64
N GLU A 66 4.79 -22.69 -14.87
CA GLU A 66 3.68 -23.49 -14.33
C GLU A 66 3.46 -23.34 -12.81
N ALA A 67 4.20 -22.46 -12.12
CA ALA A 67 4.10 -22.31 -10.66
C ALA A 67 4.08 -20.85 -10.22
N ASN A 68 3.05 -20.51 -9.43
CA ASN A 68 2.91 -19.21 -8.77
C ASN A 68 3.11 -19.37 -7.26
N ALA A 69 3.74 -18.38 -6.64
CA ALA A 69 3.64 -18.16 -5.20
C ALA A 69 2.61 -17.07 -4.94
N GLU A 70 1.79 -17.31 -3.92
CA GLU A 70 0.84 -16.33 -3.42
C GLU A 70 1.21 -15.96 -1.98
N VAL A 71 1.28 -14.67 -1.71
CA VAL A 71 1.47 -14.12 -0.36
C VAL A 71 0.30 -13.22 -0.06
N VAL A 72 -0.50 -13.62 0.94
CA VAL A 72 -1.63 -12.84 1.42
C VAL A 72 -1.14 -11.85 2.48
N LEU A 73 -1.53 -10.58 2.31
CA LEU A 73 -1.25 -9.50 3.25
C LEU A 73 -2.57 -9.06 3.88
N SER A 74 -2.61 -8.98 5.21
CA SER A 74 -3.75 -8.43 5.94
C SER A 74 -3.29 -7.25 6.78
N ALA A 75 -4.03 -6.15 6.69
CA ALA A 75 -3.88 -5.00 7.56
C ALA A 75 -5.11 -4.93 8.47
N ALA A 76 -4.90 -5.08 9.77
CA ALA A 76 -5.94 -4.84 10.76
C ALA A 76 -5.95 -3.36 11.11
N LYS A 77 -7.15 -2.79 11.26
CA LYS A 77 -7.29 -1.44 11.79
C LYS A 77 -6.85 -1.45 13.26
N VAL A 78 -5.77 -0.76 13.58
CA VAL A 78 -5.27 -0.56 14.95
C VAL A 78 -6.25 0.31 15.74
#